data_AF-A0A967SIS7-F1
#
_entry.id   AF-A0A967SIS7-F1
#
_cell.length_a   1.000
_cell.length_b   1.000
_cell.length_c   1.000
_cell.angle_alpha   90.00
_cell.angle_beta   90.00
_cell.angle_gamma   90.00
#
_symmetry.space_group_name_H-M   'P 1'
#
loop_
_entity.id
_entity.type
_entity.pdbx_description
1 polymer ?
#
loop_
_entity_poly.entity_id
_entity_poly.type
_entity_poly.pdbx_seq_one_letter_code
_entity_poly.pdbx_strand_id
1 'polypeptide(L)' 'PRARATLQDLAEARYLLAVATGKGRRGLDRDMAIHGVDVLFSTTRCADDAPSKPHPQMLEDIMVEL' A
#
# COMPACT_ATOMS: atom_id res chain seq x y z
N PRO A 1 -8.16 -12.61 7.75
CA PRO A 1 -8.70 -13.61 6.81
C PRO A 1 -9.40 -13.00 5.59
N ARG A 2 -10.46 -12.19 5.76
CA ARG A 2 -11.21 -11.61 4.62
C ARG A 2 -10.43 -10.57 3.81
N ALA A 3 -9.66 -9.70 4.47
CA ALA A 3 -8.89 -8.65 3.77
C ALA A 3 -7.94 -9.19 2.70
N ARG A 4 -7.21 -10.28 3.00
CA ARG A 4 -6.31 -10.91 2.02
C ARG A 4 -7.06 -11.47 0.82
N ALA A 5 -8.16 -12.19 1.04
CA ALA A 5 -8.98 -12.71 -0.04
C ALA A 5 -9.50 -11.57 -0.94
N THR A 6 -10.01 -10.49 -0.35
CA THR A 6 -10.44 -9.31 -1.13
C THR A 6 -9.30 -8.67 -1.93
N LEU A 7 -8.08 -8.57 -1.38
CA LEU A 7 -6.92 -8.07 -2.13
C LEU A 7 -6.56 -9.00 -3.30
N GLN A 8 -6.68 -10.32 -3.13
CA GLN A 8 -6.44 -11.29 -4.19
C GLN A 8 -7.50 -11.17 -5.29
N ASP A 9 -8.78 -11.09 -4.94
CA ASP A 9 -9.88 -10.92 -5.91
C ASP A 9 -9.69 -9.65 -6.75
N LEU A 10 -9.25 -8.55 -6.14
CA LEU A 10 -8.95 -7.30 -6.84
C LEU A 10 -7.75 -7.42 -7.78
N ALA A 11 -6.68 -8.10 -7.34
CA ALA A 11 -5.51 -8.34 -8.19
C ALA A 11 -5.84 -9.26 -9.37
N GLU A 12 -6.64 -10.31 -9.15
CA GLU A 12 -7.13 -11.21 -10.20
C GLU A 12 -8.02 -10.47 -11.22
N ALA A 13 -8.83 -9.52 -10.74
CA ALA A 13 -9.60 -8.59 -11.56
C ALA A 13 -8.76 -7.47 -12.23
N ARG A 14 -7.43 -7.53 -12.13
CA ARG A 14 -6.47 -6.62 -12.78
C ARG A 14 -6.50 -5.18 -12.30
N TYR A 15 -6.97 -4.94 -11.07
CA TYR A 15 -6.78 -3.64 -10.43
C TYR A 15 -5.32 -3.45 -10.00
N LEU A 16 -4.78 -2.24 -10.19
CA LEU A 16 -3.53 -1.83 -9.56
C LEU A 16 -3.81 -1.49 -8.10
N LEU A 17 -3.06 -2.10 -7.18
CA LEU A 17 -3.20 -1.86 -5.76
C LEU A 17 -1.97 -1.12 -5.26
N ALA A 18 -2.18 -0.11 -4.41
CA ALA A 18 -1.10 0.61 -3.74
C ALA A 18 -1.47 0.86 -2.28
N VAL A 19 -0.45 1.11 -1.44
CA VAL A 19 -0.66 1.51 -0.04
C VAL A 19 -0.24 2.95 0.17
N ALA A 20 -1.10 3.75 0.81
CA ALA A 20 -0.76 5.06 1.36
C ALA A 20 -1.14 5.09 2.85
N THR A 21 -0.14 5.16 3.74
CA THR A 21 -0.35 5.02 5.20
C THR A 21 0.48 6.00 6.03
N GLY A 22 -0.02 6.39 7.20
CA GLY A 22 0.72 7.20 8.18
C GLY A 22 1.69 6.39 9.07
N LYS A 23 1.84 5.09 8.79
CA LYS A 23 2.81 4.23 9.48
C LYS A 23 4.22 4.48 8.90
N GLY A 24 5.26 4.37 9.72
CA GLY A 24 6.64 4.36 9.22
C GLY A 24 6.99 3.07 8.46
N ARG A 25 8.06 3.10 7.67
CA ARG A 25 8.49 2.04 6.73
C ARG A 25 8.62 0.69 7.42
N ARG A 26 9.38 0.63 8.52
CA ARG A 26 9.59 -0.61 9.31
C ARG A 26 8.27 -1.24 9.77
N GLY A 27 7.31 -0.44 10.18
CA GLY A 27 6.00 -0.94 10.64
C GLY A 27 5.15 -1.43 9.48
N LEU A 28 5.23 -0.78 8.32
CA LEU A 28 4.52 -1.21 7.12
C LEU A 28 5.05 -2.54 6.62
N ASP A 29 6.38 -2.64 6.45
CA ASP A 29 7.04 -3.84 5.93
C ASP A 29 6.79 -5.06 6.82
N ARG A 30 6.84 -4.86 8.15
CA ARG A 30 6.52 -5.92 9.12
C ARG A 30 5.09 -6.45 8.94
N ASP A 31 4.12 -5.56 8.84
CA ASP A 31 2.71 -5.96 8.77
C ASP A 31 2.39 -6.60 7.41
N MET A 32 3.01 -6.12 6.32
CA MET A 32 2.94 -6.77 5.02
C MET A 32 3.51 -8.18 5.06
N ALA A 33 4.69 -8.37 5.65
CA ALA A 33 5.34 -9.67 5.78
C ALA A 33 4.53 -10.65 6.64
N ILE A 34 3.97 -10.19 7.77
CA ILE A 34 3.11 -11.02 8.64
C ILE A 34 1.90 -11.56 7.87
N HIS A 35 1.32 -10.77 6.97
CA HIS A 35 0.15 -11.16 6.20
C HIS A 35 0.46 -11.78 4.84
N GLY A 36 1.70 -11.65 4.36
CA GLY A 36 2.17 -12.12 3.05
C GLY A 36 1.38 -11.49 1.91
N VAL A 37 1.21 -10.17 1.94
CA VAL A 37 0.41 -9.39 0.96
C VAL A 37 1.22 -8.33 0.22
N ASP A 38 2.51 -8.20 0.52
CA ASP A 38 3.45 -7.30 -0.15
C ASP A 38 3.41 -7.47 -1.67
N VAL A 39 3.41 -8.73 -2.14
CA VAL A 39 3.37 -9.09 -3.57
C VAL A 39 2.11 -8.65 -4.30
N LEU A 40 1.05 -8.24 -3.59
CA LEU A 40 -0.21 -7.80 -4.19
C LEU A 40 -0.23 -6.30 -4.51
N PHE A 41 0.71 -5.52 -3.96
CA PHE A 41 0.75 -4.07 -4.15
C PHE A 41 1.85 -3.67 -5.15
N SER A 42 1.50 -2.86 -6.14
CA SER A 42 2.42 -2.35 -7.15
C SER A 42 3.40 -1.33 -6.58
N THR A 43 2.94 -0.49 -5.64
CA THR A 43 3.78 0.50 -4.96
C THR A 43 3.26 0.85 -3.57
N THR A 44 4.10 1.48 -2.75
CA THR A 44 3.76 1.91 -1.39
C THR A 44 4.29 3.29 -1.07
N ARG A 45 3.54 4.04 -0.25
CA ARG A 45 3.96 5.27 0.42
C ARG A 45 3.59 5.20 1.90
N CYS A 46 4.53 5.60 2.74
CA CYS A 46 4.46 5.58 4.18
C CYS A 46 4.96 6.93 4.75
N ALA A 47 4.82 7.14 6.06
CA ALA A 47 5.16 8.42 6.69
C ALA A 47 6.65 8.81 6.58
N ASP A 48 7.52 7.87 6.20
CA ASP A 48 8.94 8.11 5.98
C ASP A 48 9.24 8.57 4.54
N ASP A 49 8.29 8.40 3.59
CA ASP A 49 8.49 8.73 2.17
C ASP A 49 7.91 10.12 1.81
N ALA A 50 6.81 10.53 2.45
CA ALA A 50 6.10 11.77 2.14
C ALA A 50 5.32 12.28 3.37
N PRO A 51 4.91 13.57 3.40
CA PRO A 51 4.08 14.10 4.47
C PRO A 51 2.86 13.22 4.73
N SER A 52 2.61 12.89 5.99
CA SER A 52 1.49 12.03 6.37
C SER A 52 0.14 12.69 6.10
N LYS A 53 -0.90 11.84 6.00
CA LYS A 53 -2.30 12.30 5.93
C LYS A 53 -2.59 13.35 7.03
N PRO A 54 -3.36 14.41 6.73
CA PRO A 54 -4.22 14.56 5.55
C PRO A 54 -3.54 15.13 4.29
N HIS A 55 -2.21 15.36 4.30
CA HIS A 55 -1.52 15.89 3.14
C HIS A 55 -1.65 14.94 1.92
N PRO A 56 -1.90 15.44 0.70
CA PRO A 56 -2.23 14.60 -0.46
C PRO A 56 -1.01 13.92 -1.13
N GLN A 57 0.21 14.39 -0.85
CA GLN A 57 1.45 13.96 -1.53
C GLN A 57 1.59 12.46 -1.75
N MET A 58 1.27 11.61 -0.75
CA MET A 58 1.36 10.16 -0.93
C MET A 58 0.51 9.64 -2.10
N LEU A 59 -0.69 10.19 -2.28
CA LEU A 59 -1.58 9.80 -3.36
C LEU A 59 -1.10 10.37 -4.69
N GLU A 60 -0.66 11.64 -4.70
CA GLU A 60 -0.12 12.30 -5.89
C GLU A 60 1.10 11.53 -6.43
N ASP A 61 2.03 11.15 -5.56
CA ASP A 61 3.21 10.36 -5.93
C ASP A 61 2.84 9.00 -6.51
N ILE A 62 1.86 8.31 -5.90
CA ILE A 62 1.38 7.00 -6.39
C ILE A 62 0.73 7.12 -7.77
N MET A 63 -0.09 8.15 -7.98
CA MET A 63 -0.77 8.38 -9.27
C MET A 63 0.20 8.79 -10.39
N VAL A 64 1.36 9.36 -10.04
CA VAL A 64 2.42 9.66 -11.01
C VAL A 64 3.26 8.42 -11.34
N GLU A 65 3.45 7.53 -10.37
CA GLU A 65 4.25 6.29 -10.53
C GLU A 65 3.52 5.17 -11.28
N LEU A 66 2.19 5.05 -11.09
CA LEU A 66 1.34 3.99 -11.67
C LEU A 66 0.58 4.44 -12.92
#